data_AF-A0A815MUP3-F1
#
_entry.id   AF-A0A815MUP3-F1
#
_cell.length_a   1.000
_cell.length_b   1.000
_cell.length_c   1.000
_cell.angle_alpha   90.00
_cell.angle_beta   90.00
_cell.angle_gamma   90.00
#
_symmetry.space_group_name_H-M   'P 1'
#
loop_
_entity.id
_entity.type
_entity.pdbx_description
1 polymer ?
#
loop_
_entity_poly.entity_id
_entity_poly.type
_entity_poly.pdbx_seq_one_letter_code
_entity_poly.pdbx_strand_id
1 'polypeptide(L)'
;VASMCLWYVSPLIELGDSEIYYALLGEQNKWTAISQQRIISIANQPQNKIAIIRIRGAPGETVLMGVYHSDLKFITIGCSIPPDIDQIEIIISVADVICN
;
A
#
# COMPACT_ATOMS: atom_id res chain seq x y z
N VAL A 1 13.20 17.17 -3.45
CA VAL A 1 13.25 15.82 -4.08
C VAL A 1 12.84 14.82 -3.02
N ALA A 2 11.70 14.15 -3.17
CA ALA A 2 11.29 13.12 -2.23
C ALA A 2 12.13 11.85 -2.48
N SER A 3 12.88 11.39 -1.48
CA SER A 3 13.67 10.16 -1.58
C SER A 3 12.77 8.98 -1.25
N MET A 4 12.44 8.16 -2.25
CA MET A 4 11.86 6.84 -1.98
C MET A 4 12.95 5.95 -1.40
N CYS A 5 12.80 5.60 -0.13
CA CYS A 5 13.55 4.51 0.46
C CYS A 5 12.69 3.25 0.27
N LEU A 6 13.09 2.38 -0.67
CA LEU A 6 12.35 1.17 -1.00
C LEU A 6 12.60 0.12 0.08
N TRP A 7 11.74 0.06 1.10
CA TRP A 7 11.93 -0.81 2.25
C TRP A 7 11.28 -2.19 2.10
N TYR A 8 10.29 -2.30 1.22
CA TYR A 8 9.58 -3.54 0.95
C TYR A 8 9.06 -3.50 -0.48
N VAL A 9 9.27 -4.58 -1.21
CA VAL A 9 8.65 -4.78 -2.53
C VAL A 9 7.91 -6.09 -2.49
N SER A 10 6.59 -6.06 -2.72
CA SER A 10 5.86 -7.31 -2.96
C SER A 10 6.23 -7.87 -4.34
N PRO A 11 6.06 -9.18 -4.58
CA PRO A 11 5.98 -9.69 -5.94
C PRO A 11 4.95 -8.89 -6.77
N LEU A 12 5.15 -8.91 -8.09
CA LEU A 12 4.14 -8.43 -9.03
C LEU A 12 2.97 -9.43 -9.03
N ILE A 13 1.77 -8.96 -8.73
CA ILE A 13 0.59 -9.79 -8.54
C ILE A 13 -0.53 -9.30 -9.47
N GLU A 14 -1.25 -10.23 -10.07
CA GLU A 14 -2.41 -9.95 -10.93
C GLU A 14 -3.70 -9.72 -10.12
N LEU A 15 -4.48 -8.70 -10.48
CA LEU A 15 -5.78 -8.37 -9.90
C LEU A 15 -6.90 -9.13 -10.63
N GLY A 16 -6.92 -10.45 -10.48
CA GLY A 16 -7.85 -11.34 -11.19
C GLY A 16 -7.65 -11.34 -12.71
N ASP A 17 -8.66 -11.74 -13.50
CA ASP A 17 -8.53 -11.91 -14.97
C ASP A 17 -8.52 -10.58 -15.76
N SER A 18 -7.92 -9.52 -15.22
CA SER A 18 -7.98 -8.16 -15.79
C SER A 18 -6.73 -7.73 -16.56
N GLU A 19 -5.69 -8.59 -16.64
CA GLU A 19 -4.33 -8.20 -17.09
C GLU A 19 -3.73 -7.02 -16.30
N ILE A 20 -4.37 -6.61 -15.20
CA ILE A 20 -3.89 -5.55 -14.32
C ILE A 20 -3.02 -6.17 -13.24
N TYR A 21 -1.78 -5.71 -13.19
CA TYR A 21 -0.83 -6.09 -12.16
C TYR A 21 -0.55 -4.96 -11.19
N TYR A 22 -0.25 -5.32 -9.95
CA TYR A 22 0.22 -4.40 -8.91
C TYR A 22 1.45 -4.93 -8.18
N ALA A 23 2.24 -4.01 -7.62
CA ALA A 23 3.26 -4.32 -6.63
C ALA A 23 3.30 -3.23 -5.55
N LEU A 24 3.34 -3.62 -4.29
CA LEU A 24 3.55 -2.70 -3.17
C LEU A 24 5.03 -2.35 -3.10
N LEU A 25 5.38 -1.07 -3.15
CA LEU A 25 6.76 -0.57 -3.13
C LEU A 25 7.20 -0.05 -1.75
N GLY A 26 6.32 -0.17 -0.76
CA GLY A 26 6.59 0.17 0.64
C GLY A 26 6.34 1.64 0.96
N GLU A 27 6.85 2.08 2.11
CA GLU A 27 6.63 3.42 2.66
C GLU A 27 7.60 4.45 2.07
N GLN A 28 7.10 5.62 1.69
CA GLN A 28 7.93 6.74 1.25
C GLN A 28 8.49 7.53 2.44
N ASN A 29 9.71 8.08 2.31
CA ASN A 29 10.34 8.95 3.30
C ASN A 29 10.51 8.34 4.71
N LYS A 30 10.50 7.01 4.85
CA LYS A 30 10.79 6.37 6.14
C LYS A 30 12.23 6.69 6.57
N TRP A 31 12.36 7.54 7.59
CA TRP A 31 13.61 8.16 8.03
C TRP A 31 14.51 7.22 8.85
N THR A 32 14.06 6.00 9.18
CA THR A 32 14.86 5.04 9.96
C THR A 32 14.73 3.61 9.41
N ALA A 33 15.88 2.93 9.29
CA ALA A 33 15.97 1.53 8.86
C ALA A 33 15.36 0.52 9.87
N ILE A 34 14.92 0.99 11.04
CA ILE A 34 14.60 0.17 12.22
C ILE A 34 13.11 0.31 12.63
N SER A 35 12.32 1.14 11.96
CA SER A 35 10.89 1.20 12.28
C SER A 35 10.23 -0.14 11.93
N GLN A 36 9.40 -0.64 12.85
CA GLN A 36 8.69 -1.92 12.74
C GLN A 36 8.02 -2.08 11.37
N GLN A 37 7.90 -3.31 10.90
CA GLN A 37 7.22 -3.60 9.64
C GLN A 37 5.76 -3.16 9.76
N ARG A 38 5.41 -2.05 9.09
CA ARG A 38 4.05 -1.48 9.11
C ARG A 38 3.06 -2.38 8.38
N ILE A 39 3.50 -3.06 7.33
CA ILE A 39 2.67 -3.98 6.55
C ILE A 39 2.40 -5.21 7.41
N ILE A 40 1.15 -5.36 7.86
CA ILE A 40 0.70 -6.48 8.69
C ILE A 40 0.36 -7.68 7.81
N SER A 41 -0.37 -7.43 6.72
CA SER A 41 -0.81 -8.49 5.81
C SER A 41 -1.10 -7.96 4.42
N ILE A 42 -0.99 -8.84 3.43
CA ILE A 42 -1.41 -8.61 2.05
C ILE A 42 -2.34 -9.77 1.69
N ALA A 43 -3.58 -9.45 1.37
CA ALA A 43 -4.61 -10.41 0.98
C ALA A 43 -5.08 -10.11 -0.43
N ASN A 44 -4.82 -11.03 -1.35
CA ASN A 44 -5.34 -10.95 -2.71
C ASN A 44 -6.73 -11.58 -2.76
N GLN A 45 -7.67 -10.91 -3.41
CA GLN A 45 -9.02 -11.41 -3.67
C GLN A 45 -9.29 -11.37 -5.18
N PRO A 46 -8.76 -12.36 -5.95
CA PRO A 46 -8.84 -12.36 -7.40
C PRO A 46 -10.29 -12.33 -7.91
N GLN A 47 -11.21 -12.99 -7.20
CA GLN A 47 -12.64 -13.03 -7.55
C GLN A 47 -13.27 -11.63 -7.52
N ASN A 48 -12.78 -10.78 -6.62
CA ASN A 48 -13.25 -9.42 -6.43
C ASN A 48 -12.37 -8.40 -7.17
N LYS A 49 -11.31 -8.87 -7.85
CA LYS A 49 -10.32 -8.05 -8.56
C LYS A 49 -9.70 -6.96 -7.67
N ILE A 50 -9.47 -7.30 -6.40
CA ILE A 50 -8.85 -6.41 -5.43
C ILE A 50 -7.72 -7.10 -4.66
N ALA A 51 -6.83 -6.28 -4.13
CA ALA A 51 -5.89 -6.63 -3.08
C ALA A 51 -6.09 -5.71 -1.88
N ILE A 52 -6.03 -6.27 -0.68
CA ILE A 52 -6.17 -5.56 0.59
C ILE A 52 -4.85 -5.65 1.32
N ILE A 53 -4.23 -4.52 1.58
CA ILE A 53 -2.99 -4.41 2.35
C ILE A 53 -3.32 -3.75 3.67
N ARG A 54 -3.13 -4.47 4.78
CA ARG A 54 -3.28 -3.90 6.12
C ARG A 54 -1.97 -3.29 6.57
N ILE A 55 -2.01 -2.03 6.97
CA ILE A 55 -0.86 -1.33 7.55
C ILE A 55 -1.15 -0.89 8.98
N ARG A 56 -0.10 -0.85 9.81
CA ARG A 56 -0.10 -0.25 11.15
C ARG A 56 0.56 1.11 11.13
N GLY A 57 0.00 2.04 11.89
CA GLY A 57 0.61 3.32 12.19
C GLY A 57 0.32 3.84 13.59
N ALA A 58 1.02 4.90 13.96
CA ALA A 58 0.74 5.73 15.11
C ALA A 58 -0.57 6.51 14.88
N PRO A 59 -1.46 6.60 15.88
CA PRO A 59 -2.69 7.36 15.77
C PRO A 59 -2.43 8.83 15.39
N GLY A 60 -3.16 9.36 14.42
CA GLY A 60 -3.04 10.72 13.90
C GLY A 60 -1.92 10.93 12.87
N GLU A 61 -1.12 9.91 12.53
CA GLU A 61 -0.10 10.04 11.47
C GLU A 61 -0.69 9.84 10.07
N THR A 62 0.03 10.32 9.04
CA THR A 62 -0.24 9.94 7.64
C THR A 62 0.90 9.08 7.13
N VAL A 63 0.58 7.86 6.68
CA VAL A 63 1.54 6.93 6.10
C VAL A 63 1.47 7.04 4.57
N LEU A 64 2.60 7.37 3.94
CA LEU A 64 2.72 7.44 2.48
C LEU A 64 3.22 6.10 1.95
N MET A 65 2.44 5.43 1.10
CA MET A 65 2.78 4.14 0.51
C MET A 65 2.88 4.26 -1.01
N GLY A 66 3.96 3.73 -1.57
CA GLY A 66 4.17 3.61 -3.01
C GLY A 66 3.54 2.33 -3.54
N VAL A 67 2.79 2.42 -4.62
CA VAL A 67 2.17 1.30 -5.33
C VAL A 67 2.50 1.41 -6.81
N TYR A 68 3.06 0.35 -7.38
CA TYR A 68 3.03 0.17 -8.83
C TYR A 68 1.69 -0.43 -9.20
N HIS A 69 1.02 0.19 -10.17
CA HIS A 69 -0.18 -0.29 -10.81
C HIS A 69 0.03 -0.23 -12.33
N SER A 70 -0.17 -1.33 -13.05
CA SER A 70 0.16 -1.40 -14.48
C SER A 70 -0.57 -0.35 -15.36
N ASP A 71 -1.83 -0.05 -15.06
CA ASP A 71 -2.60 1.00 -15.76
C ASP A 71 -2.30 2.41 -15.22
N LEU A 72 -2.66 2.67 -13.95
CA LEU A 72 -2.45 3.94 -13.23
C LEU A 72 -0.97 4.34 -13.00
N LYS A 73 -0.03 3.49 -13.40
CA LYS A 73 1.42 3.65 -13.23
C LYS A 73 1.81 3.70 -11.75
N PHE A 74 2.77 4.55 -11.41
CA PHE A 74 3.23 4.69 -10.03
C PHE A 74 2.29 5.63 -9.27
N ILE A 75 1.68 5.11 -8.20
CA ILE A 75 0.82 5.86 -7.29
C ILE A 75 1.52 6.00 -5.95
N THR A 76 1.42 7.18 -5.35
CA THR A 76 1.68 7.37 -3.93
C THR A 76 0.37 7.63 -3.24
N ILE A 77 -0.03 6.74 -2.34
CA ILE A 77 -1.25 6.88 -1.54
C ILE A 77 -0.89 7.30 -0.12
N GLY A 78 -1.57 8.31 0.41
CA GLY A 78 -1.40 8.79 1.77
C GLY A 78 -2.58 8.39 2.65
N CYS A 79 -2.36 7.40 3.53
CA CYS A 79 -3.38 6.93 4.45
C CYS A 79 -3.25 7.62 5.80
N SER A 80 -4.26 8.39 6.17
CA SER A 80 -4.36 9.01 7.50
C SER A 80 -4.89 7.98 8.49
N ILE A 81 -4.12 7.71 9.55
CA ILE A 81 -4.51 6.83 10.64
C ILE A 81 -5.34 7.64 11.64
N PRO A 82 -6.63 7.33 11.86
CA PRO A 82 -7.44 8.02 12.86
C PRO A 82 -6.86 7.91 14.27
N PRO A 83 -7.17 8.85 15.19
CA PRO A 83 -6.59 8.88 16.53
C PRO A 83 -7.02 7.71 17.44
N ASP A 84 -8.07 6.98 17.06
CA ASP A 84 -8.70 5.91 17.83
C ASP A 84 -8.39 4.49 17.33
N ILE A 85 -7.74 4.37 16.16
CA ILE A 85 -7.30 3.08 15.59
C ILE A 85 -5.83 3.13 15.22
N ASP A 86 -5.16 1.98 15.21
CA ASP A 86 -3.73 1.88 14.83
C ASP A 86 -3.54 1.23 13.44
N GLN A 87 -4.64 0.92 12.75
CA GLN A 87 -4.66 0.10 11.53
C GLN A 87 -5.59 0.68 10.48
N ILE A 88 -5.16 0.59 9.22
CA ILE A 88 -5.97 0.99 8.05
C ILE A 88 -5.70 0.02 6.90
N GLU A 89 -6.64 -0.06 5.97
CA GLU A 89 -6.53 -0.87 4.77
C GLU A 89 -6.20 -0.01 3.56
N ILE A 90 -5.23 -0.44 2.76
CA ILE A 90 -5.06 0.03 1.38
C ILE A 90 -5.76 -0.98 0.50
N ILE A 91 -6.73 -0.51 -0.28
CA ILE A 91 -7.46 -1.32 -1.25
C ILE A 91 -6.91 -0.94 -2.63
N ILE A 92 -6.31 -1.93 -3.29
CA ILE A 92 -5.86 -1.82 -4.67
C ILE A 92 -6.88 -2.56 -5.52
N SER A 93 -7.50 -1.86 -6.46
CA SER A 93 -8.45 -2.41 -7.41
C SER A 93 -7.95 -2.18 -8.84
N VAL A 94 -8.70 -2.69 -9.82
CA VAL A 94 -8.38 -2.46 -11.25
C VAL A 94 -8.52 -1.01 -11.69
N ALA A 95 -9.25 -0.19 -10.93
CA ALA A 95 -9.56 1.20 -11.30
C ALA A 95 -8.85 2.22 -10.40
N ASP A 96 -8.60 1.88 -9.14
CA ASP A 96 -8.16 2.82 -8.11
C ASP A 96 -7.32 2.16 -7.01
N VAL A 97 -6.56 3.02 -6.31
CA VAL A 97 -5.88 2.70 -5.06
C VAL A 97 -6.35 3.67 -3.98
N ILE A 98 -6.99 3.16 -2.93
CA ILE A 98 -7.60 3.97 -1.86
C ILE A 98 -7.21 3.49 -0.47
N CYS A 99 -7.39 4.36 0.53
CA CYS A 99 -7.32 4.00 1.95
C CYS A 99 -8.74 3.85 2.50
N ASN A 100 -8.95 2.87 3.37
CA ASN A 100 -10.20 2.59 4.07
C ASN A 100 -9.97 2.22 5.53
#